data_AF-A0A9D4PAV7-F1
#
_entry.id   AF-A0A9D4PAV7-F1
#
_cell.length_a   1.000
_cell.length_b   1.000
_cell.length_c   1.000
_cell.angle_alpha   90.00
_cell.angle_beta   90.00
_cell.angle_gamma   90.00
#
_symmetry.space_group_name_H-M   'P 1'
#
loop_
_entity.id
_entity.type
_entity.pdbx_description
1 polymer ?
#
loop_
_entity_poly.entity_id
_entity_poly.type
_entity_poly.pdbx_seq_one_letter_code
_entity_poly.pdbx_strand_id
1 'polypeptide(L)'
;MKSKDLTDHALVFMFCPFTDSYAQPVAVFASKNATRGTVLYQLLLQTIVLLEEAGVFIDGVVCDGASTNRTMWKHLGISGDVEREKNFFEHPLDAERNVYMFSDVPHLFKCIRNRLLKQKYMKVHGKWVKWSHYVSVFKEDEVHKGGLKRAILRI
;
A
#
# COMPACT_ATOMS: atom_id res chain seq x y z
N MET A 1 25.72 -20.48 25.73
CA MET A 1 24.28 -20.40 25.38
C MET A 1 24.09 -19.23 24.42
N LYS A 2 23.57 -19.46 23.20
CA LYS A 2 23.18 -18.35 22.31
C LYS A 2 22.03 -17.60 22.98
N SER A 3 22.12 -16.27 23.05
CA SER A 3 21.01 -15.38 23.41
C SER A 3 19.74 -15.82 22.68
N LYS A 4 18.63 -16.00 23.43
CA LYS A 4 17.31 -16.25 22.83
C LYS A 4 16.91 -14.99 22.08
N ASP A 5 17.06 -15.04 20.78
CA ASP A 5 16.70 -13.95 19.89
C ASP A 5 15.17 -13.76 19.89
N LEU A 6 14.71 -12.71 20.58
CA LEU A 6 13.30 -12.35 20.67
C LEU A 6 12.80 -11.86 19.30
N THR A 7 11.58 -12.23 18.93
CA THR A 7 10.90 -11.72 17.74
C THR A 7 10.31 -10.34 18.02
N ASP A 8 10.46 -9.43 17.07
CA ASP A 8 10.02 -8.03 17.18
C ASP A 8 9.06 -7.63 16.05
N HIS A 9 8.86 -8.49 15.05
CA HIS A 9 7.93 -8.28 13.94
C HIS A 9 7.06 -9.51 13.71
N ALA A 10 5.82 -9.26 13.29
CA ALA A 10 4.91 -10.27 12.78
C ALA A 10 4.43 -9.85 11.38
N LEU A 11 4.65 -10.70 10.39
CA LEU A 11 4.06 -10.59 9.07
C LEU A 11 2.72 -11.31 9.10
N VAL A 12 1.65 -10.62 8.68
CA VAL A 12 0.30 -11.17 8.61
C VAL A 12 -0.21 -11.00 7.19
N PHE A 13 -0.66 -12.09 6.58
CA PHE A 13 -1.50 -12.04 5.39
C PHE A 13 -2.95 -12.14 5.83
N MET A 14 -3.77 -11.20 5.35
CA MET A 14 -5.18 -11.10 5.68
C MET A 14 -6.00 -11.19 4.39
N PHE A 15 -6.99 -12.07 4.38
CA PHE A 15 -7.98 -12.14 3.33
C PHE A 15 -9.13 -11.18 3.63
N CYS A 16 -9.57 -10.45 2.61
CA CYS A 16 -10.70 -9.53 2.65
C CYS A 16 -11.52 -9.75 1.37
N PRO A 17 -12.76 -10.27 1.45
CA PRO A 17 -13.62 -10.47 0.28
C PRO A 17 -14.19 -9.16 -0.24
N PHE A 18 -14.52 -9.11 -1.52
CA PHE A 18 -15.21 -7.94 -2.11
C PHE A 18 -16.70 -7.88 -1.77
N THR A 19 -17.34 -9.04 -1.63
CA THR A 19 -18.80 -9.17 -1.50
C THR A 19 -19.28 -9.25 -0.07
N ASP A 20 -18.38 -9.28 0.90
CA ASP A 20 -18.69 -9.46 2.32
C ASP A 20 -17.87 -8.51 3.19
N SER A 21 -18.31 -8.32 4.44
CA SER A 21 -17.72 -7.38 5.38
C SER A 21 -16.97 -8.09 6.51
N TYR A 22 -16.01 -8.95 6.18
CA TYR A 22 -15.11 -9.57 7.16
C TYR A 22 -13.66 -9.51 6.70
N ALA A 23 -12.75 -9.70 7.64
CA ALA A 23 -11.34 -9.88 7.32
C ALA A 23 -10.80 -11.02 8.18
N GLN A 24 -10.01 -11.90 7.57
CA GLN A 24 -9.50 -13.09 8.24
C GLN A 24 -7.99 -13.19 8.06
N PRO A 25 -7.19 -13.30 9.14
CA PRO A 25 -5.79 -13.69 9.03
C PRO A 25 -5.69 -15.11 8.44
N VAL A 26 -4.96 -15.26 7.34
CA VAL A 26 -4.79 -16.55 6.64
C VAL A 26 -3.39 -17.12 6.80
N ALA A 27 -2.39 -16.27 7.08
CA ALA A 27 -1.05 -16.70 7.44
C ALA A 27 -0.38 -15.68 8.37
N VAL A 28 0.38 -16.19 9.34
CA VAL A 28 1.10 -15.38 10.34
C VAL A 28 2.51 -15.92 10.52
N PHE A 29 3.50 -15.06 10.37
CA PHE A 29 4.91 -15.39 10.51
C PHE A 29 5.59 -14.43 11.49
N ALA A 30 6.24 -14.97 12.52
CA ALA A 30 7.04 -14.17 13.45
C ALA A 30 8.51 -14.19 13.01
N SER A 31 9.15 -13.02 13.03
CA SER A 31 10.57 -12.91 12.69
C SER A 31 11.30 -11.90 13.58
N LYS A 32 12.62 -12.08 13.69
CA LYS A 32 13.52 -11.06 14.19
C LYS A 32 13.92 -10.19 13.00
N ASN A 33 13.48 -8.93 13.02
CA ASN A 33 13.43 -7.96 11.91
C ASN A 33 12.32 -8.19 10.88
N ALA A 34 12.07 -7.15 10.07
CA ALA A 34 11.15 -7.19 8.94
C ALA A 34 11.53 -8.28 7.91
N THR A 35 10.51 -8.98 7.40
CA THR A 35 10.66 -10.02 6.39
C THR A 35 11.32 -9.45 5.13
N ARG A 36 12.39 -10.11 4.65
CA ARG A 36 13.09 -9.72 3.42
C ARG A 36 12.13 -9.78 2.24
N GLY A 37 12.22 -8.82 1.32
CA GLY A 37 11.30 -8.72 0.18
C GLY A 37 11.26 -9.97 -0.72
N THR A 38 12.39 -10.68 -0.86
CA THR A 38 12.45 -11.97 -1.58
C THR A 38 11.64 -13.07 -0.90
N VAL A 39 11.72 -13.17 0.42
CA VAL A 39 10.96 -14.13 1.23
C VAL A 39 9.49 -13.75 1.22
N LEU A 40 9.19 -12.45 1.35
CA LEU A 40 7.82 -11.95 1.31
C LEU A 40 7.14 -12.30 -0.03
N TYR A 41 7.85 -12.15 -1.15
CA TYR A 41 7.39 -12.58 -2.47
C TYR A 41 7.03 -14.07 -2.52
N GLN A 42 7.91 -14.94 -2.00
CA GLN A 42 7.66 -16.38 -1.97
C GLN A 42 6.45 -16.73 -1.08
N LEU A 43 6.36 -16.11 0.10
CA LEU A 43 5.25 -16.33 1.02
C LEU A 43 3.92 -15.84 0.43
N LEU A 44 3.92 -14.73 -0.30
CA LEU A 44 2.73 -14.23 -0.98
C LEU A 44 2.24 -15.22 -2.03
N LEU A 45 3.12 -15.70 -2.92
CA LEU A 45 2.75 -16.69 -3.93
C LEU A 45 2.21 -17.98 -3.32
N GLN A 46 2.86 -18.48 -2.27
CA GLN A 46 2.37 -19.66 -1.55
C GLN A 46 0.99 -19.42 -0.92
N THR A 47 0.77 -18.22 -0.35
CA THR A 47 -0.53 -17.87 0.22
C THR A 47 -1.62 -17.84 -0.84
N ILE A 48 -1.35 -17.28 -2.02
CA ILE A 48 -2.30 -17.26 -3.15
C ILE A 48 -2.64 -18.68 -3.58
N VAL A 49 -1.63 -19.53 -3.79
CA VAL A 49 -1.83 -20.92 -4.21
C VAL A 49 -2.71 -21.68 -3.20
N LEU A 50 -2.39 -21.60 -1.91
CA LEU A 50 -3.14 -22.31 -0.87
C LEU A 50 -4.60 -21.83 -0.74
N LEU A 51 -4.85 -20.53 -0.96
CA LEU A 51 -6.21 -19.99 -0.92
C LEU A 51 -7.03 -20.44 -2.13
N GLU A 52 -6.46 -20.39 -3.33
CA GLU A 52 -7.12 -20.80 -4.56
C GLU A 52 -7.42 -22.31 -4.57
N GLU A 53 -6.49 -23.14 -4.09
CA GLU A 53 -6.73 -24.58 -3.91
C GLU A 53 -7.86 -24.86 -2.89
N ALA A 54 -8.08 -23.96 -1.93
CA ALA A 54 -9.19 -24.03 -0.98
C ALA A 54 -10.51 -23.45 -1.54
N GLY A 55 -10.54 -23.02 -2.80
CA GLY A 55 -11.73 -22.44 -3.45
C GLY A 55 -11.93 -20.95 -3.17
N VAL A 56 -10.91 -20.25 -2.66
CA VAL A 56 -10.93 -18.80 -2.45
C VAL A 56 -10.22 -18.10 -3.60
N PHE A 57 -10.97 -17.32 -4.38
CA PHE A 57 -10.44 -16.58 -5.52
C PHE A 57 -9.73 -15.29 -5.09
N ILE A 58 -8.49 -15.11 -5.55
CA ILE A 58 -7.64 -13.95 -5.27
C ILE A 58 -7.44 -13.13 -6.53
N ASP A 59 -8.12 -11.99 -6.61
CA ASP A 59 -7.99 -11.06 -7.74
C ASP A 59 -6.95 -9.96 -7.49
N GLY A 60 -6.55 -9.73 -6.24
CA GLY A 60 -5.60 -8.68 -5.94
C GLY A 60 -5.02 -8.68 -4.54
N VAL A 61 -3.95 -7.90 -4.39
CA VAL A 61 -3.16 -7.79 -3.16
C VAL A 61 -2.94 -6.32 -2.86
N VAL A 62 -3.19 -5.92 -1.61
CA VAL A 62 -2.97 -4.56 -1.12
C VAL A 62 -1.81 -4.57 -0.13
N CYS A 63 -0.84 -3.67 -0.28
CA CYS A 63 0.18 -3.45 0.74
C CYS A 63 0.65 -1.99 0.78
N ASP A 64 1.32 -1.62 1.88
CA ASP A 64 1.93 -0.30 1.98
C ASP A 64 3.16 -0.14 1.07
N GLY A 65 3.70 1.07 1.02
CA GLY A 65 4.88 1.39 0.23
C GLY A 65 6.21 1.09 0.92
N ALA A 66 6.30 0.21 1.93
CA ALA A 66 7.56 -0.10 2.61
C ALA A 66 8.64 -0.66 1.67
N SER A 67 9.92 -0.56 2.05
CA SER A 67 11.04 -0.99 1.19
C SER A 67 10.98 -2.48 0.83
N THR A 68 10.59 -3.33 1.77
CA THR A 68 10.42 -4.79 1.58
C THR A 68 9.30 -5.09 0.59
N ASN A 69 8.16 -4.41 0.72
CA ASN A 69 7.02 -4.52 -0.20
C ASN A 69 7.39 -4.05 -1.61
N ARG A 70 8.13 -2.95 -1.75
CA ARG A 70 8.62 -2.50 -3.07
C ARG A 70 9.58 -3.50 -3.71
N THR A 71 10.41 -4.20 -2.92
CA THR A 71 11.25 -5.28 -3.44
C THR A 71 10.41 -6.47 -3.92
N MET A 72 9.37 -6.85 -3.17
CA MET A 72 8.41 -7.87 -3.61
C MET A 72 7.73 -7.47 -4.92
N TRP A 73 7.29 -6.22 -5.06
CA TRP A 73 6.68 -5.70 -6.30
C TRP A 73 7.60 -5.88 -7.50
N LYS A 74 8.89 -5.55 -7.34
CA LYS A 74 9.89 -5.76 -8.41
C LYS A 74 10.03 -7.24 -8.80
N HIS A 75 9.99 -8.16 -7.83
CA HIS A 75 10.04 -9.60 -8.13
C HIS A 75 8.80 -10.09 -8.90
N LEU A 76 7.64 -9.48 -8.66
CA LEU A 76 6.40 -9.74 -9.41
C LEU A 76 6.38 -9.04 -10.79
N GLY A 77 7.42 -8.28 -11.14
CA GLY A 77 7.46 -7.51 -12.39
C GLY A 77 6.54 -6.29 -12.39
N ILE A 78 6.15 -5.80 -11.21
CA ILE A 78 5.31 -4.61 -11.05
C ILE A 78 6.15 -3.35 -11.19
N SER A 79 5.65 -2.40 -11.96
CA SER A 79 6.32 -1.14 -12.26
C SER A 79 5.31 0.01 -12.20
N GLY A 80 5.72 1.08 -11.53
CA GLY A 80 5.01 2.37 -11.51
C GLY A 80 5.78 3.45 -12.26
N ASP A 81 6.76 3.07 -13.08
CA ASP A 81 7.52 4.01 -13.90
C ASP A 81 6.62 4.53 -15.03
N VAL A 82 6.73 5.83 -15.30
CA VAL A 82 6.00 6.50 -16.38
C VAL A 82 6.37 5.82 -17.71
N GLU A 83 5.38 5.46 -18.52
CA GLU A 83 5.50 4.71 -19.79
C GLU A 83 5.81 3.21 -19.65
N ARG A 84 5.96 2.68 -18.43
CA ARG A 84 6.17 1.25 -18.17
C ARG A 84 5.29 0.76 -17.03
N GLU A 85 4.08 1.29 -16.95
CA GLU A 85 3.14 0.95 -15.90
C GLU A 85 2.70 -0.51 -16.04
N LYS A 86 2.91 -1.29 -14.99
CA LYS A 86 2.41 -2.66 -14.88
C LYS A 86 2.02 -2.91 -13.44
N ASN A 87 0.74 -3.11 -13.20
CA ASN A 87 0.17 -3.29 -11.86
C ASN A 87 -0.39 -4.71 -11.63
N PHE A 88 -0.07 -5.67 -12.48
CA PHE A 88 -0.54 -7.04 -12.34
C PHE A 88 0.56 -8.05 -12.69
N PHE A 89 0.37 -9.29 -12.23
CA PHE A 89 1.14 -10.46 -12.64
C PHE A 89 0.18 -11.61 -12.96
N GLU A 90 0.65 -12.56 -13.77
CA GLU A 90 -0.12 -13.76 -14.15
C GLU A 90 -0.41 -14.60 -12.91
N HIS A 91 -1.65 -15.09 -12.79
CA HIS A 91 -2.07 -15.88 -11.65
C HIS A 91 -1.32 -17.23 -11.61
N PRO A 92 -0.75 -17.63 -10.46
CA PRO A 92 0.20 -18.76 -10.41
C PRO A 92 -0.41 -20.13 -10.73
N LEU A 93 -1.75 -20.24 -10.73
CA LEU A 93 -2.48 -21.48 -11.05
C LEU A 93 -3.36 -21.37 -12.31
N ASP A 94 -3.47 -20.18 -12.91
CA ASP A 94 -4.39 -19.94 -14.03
C ASP A 94 -3.83 -18.85 -14.95
N ALA A 95 -3.32 -19.24 -16.12
CA ALA A 95 -2.69 -18.32 -17.07
C ALA A 95 -3.66 -17.30 -17.69
N GLU A 96 -4.98 -17.55 -17.61
CA GLU A 96 -6.00 -16.62 -18.14
C GLU A 96 -6.39 -15.54 -17.11
N ARG A 97 -5.93 -15.67 -15.86
CA ARG A 97 -6.22 -14.73 -14.77
C ARG A 97 -4.99 -13.91 -14.40
N ASN A 98 -5.25 -12.70 -13.94
CA ASN A 98 -4.24 -11.79 -13.41
C ASN A 98 -4.54 -11.46 -11.96
N VAL A 99 -3.48 -11.31 -11.16
CA VAL A 99 -3.55 -10.79 -9.80
C VAL A 99 -3.05 -9.34 -9.82
N TYR A 100 -3.90 -8.42 -9.37
CA TYR A 100 -3.61 -6.98 -9.38
C TYR A 100 -2.97 -6.52 -8.06
N MET A 101 -1.94 -5.69 -8.16
CA MET A 101 -1.22 -5.12 -7.03
C MET A 101 -1.67 -3.68 -6.78
N PHE A 102 -2.13 -3.43 -5.55
CA PHE A 102 -2.63 -2.14 -5.10
C PHE A 102 -1.81 -1.60 -3.95
N SER A 103 -1.68 -0.29 -3.89
CA SER A 103 -1.06 0.38 -2.74
C SER A 103 -2.12 0.77 -1.72
N ASP A 104 -1.77 0.75 -0.43
CA ASP A 104 -2.56 1.35 0.65
C ASP A 104 -2.70 2.86 0.43
N VAL A 105 -3.83 3.25 -0.15
CA VAL A 105 -4.17 4.64 -0.52
C VAL A 105 -4.14 5.58 0.70
N PRO A 106 -4.79 5.28 1.84
CA PRO A 106 -4.62 6.04 3.07
C PRO A 106 -3.15 6.28 3.46
N HIS A 107 -2.31 5.25 3.34
CA HIS A 107 -0.89 5.39 3.64
C HIS A 107 -0.17 6.32 2.65
N LEU A 108 -0.48 6.25 1.35
CA LEU A 108 0.06 7.16 0.34
C LEU A 108 -0.27 8.62 0.65
N PHE A 109 -1.52 8.94 0.97
CA PHE A 109 -1.92 10.30 1.34
C PHE A 109 -1.19 10.78 2.59
N LYS A 110 -1.02 9.90 3.58
CA LYS A 110 -0.26 10.19 4.81
C LYS A 110 1.20 10.52 4.48
N CYS A 111 1.84 9.77 3.58
CA CYS A 111 3.20 10.03 3.11
C CYS A 111 3.32 11.39 2.40
N ILE A 112 2.39 11.71 1.49
CA ILE A 112 2.35 13.00 0.79
C ILE A 112 2.23 14.15 1.79
N ARG A 113 1.27 14.05 2.71
CA ARG A 113 1.06 15.04 3.78
C ARG A 113 2.31 15.21 4.64
N ASN A 114 2.91 14.11 5.11
CA ASN A 114 4.11 14.16 5.97
C ASN A 114 5.30 14.79 5.25
N ARG A 115 5.48 14.47 3.96
CA ARG A 115 6.50 15.10 3.12
C ARG A 115 6.25 16.60 3.00
N LEU A 116 5.03 17.02 2.70
CA LEU A 116 4.68 18.43 2.59
C LEU A 116 4.82 19.17 3.93
N LEU A 117 4.46 18.55 5.04
CA LEU A 117 4.62 19.11 6.38
C LEU A 117 6.11 19.31 6.73
N LYS A 118 6.98 18.37 6.35
CA LYS A 118 8.42 18.43 6.63
C LYS A 118 9.13 19.42 5.71
N GLN A 119 8.88 19.33 4.40
CA GLN A 119 9.59 20.12 3.38
C GLN A 119 8.92 21.47 3.08
N LYS A 120 7.69 21.69 3.57
CA LYS A 120 6.85 22.88 3.39
C LYS A 120 6.41 23.20 1.96
N TYR A 121 7.02 22.59 0.95
CA TYR A 121 6.64 22.76 -0.44
C TYR A 121 6.85 21.48 -1.25
N MET A 122 6.10 21.33 -2.33
CA MET A 122 6.33 20.32 -3.37
C MET A 122 5.92 20.86 -4.74
N LYS A 123 6.53 20.32 -5.81
CA LYS A 123 6.22 20.71 -7.18
C LYS A 123 5.37 19.60 -7.83
N VAL A 124 4.27 19.99 -8.45
CA VAL A 124 3.33 19.11 -9.17
C VAL A 124 3.03 19.75 -10.51
N HIS A 125 3.34 19.09 -11.62
CA HIS A 125 3.17 19.61 -12.99
C HIS A 125 3.68 21.05 -13.17
N GLY A 126 4.88 21.34 -12.66
CA GLY A 126 5.46 22.68 -12.75
C GLY A 126 4.96 23.69 -11.69
N LYS A 127 3.83 23.43 -11.04
CA LYS A 127 3.21 24.32 -10.03
C LYS A 127 3.68 23.98 -8.61
N TRP A 128 3.78 25.00 -7.75
CA TRP A 128 4.15 24.82 -6.35
C TRP A 128 2.94 24.62 -5.46
N VAL A 129 2.95 23.55 -4.68
CA VAL A 129 2.03 23.29 -3.58
C VAL A 129 2.77 23.57 -2.28
N LYS A 130 2.26 24.48 -1.45
CA LYS A 130 2.90 24.89 -0.19
C LYS A 130 2.05 24.49 1.00
N TRP A 131 2.70 24.17 2.12
CA TRP A 131 2.02 23.94 3.40
C TRP A 131 1.19 25.14 3.84
N SER A 132 1.63 26.36 3.51
CA SER A 132 0.88 27.59 3.78
C SER A 132 -0.50 27.60 3.14
N HIS A 133 -0.71 26.95 1.98
CA HIS A 133 -2.03 26.87 1.36
C HIS A 133 -3.04 26.14 2.28
N TYR A 134 -2.60 25.07 2.95
CA TYR A 134 -3.43 24.34 3.91
C TYR A 134 -3.74 25.17 5.16
N VAL A 135 -2.76 25.91 5.67
CA VAL A 135 -2.96 26.81 6.82
C VAL A 135 -3.92 27.94 6.48
N SER A 136 -3.82 28.51 5.28
CA SER A 136 -4.76 29.52 4.81
C SER A 136 -6.19 28.99 4.74
N VAL A 137 -6.40 27.83 4.10
CA VAL A 137 -7.73 27.21 4.03
C VAL A 137 -8.29 26.91 5.43
N PHE A 138 -7.47 26.36 6.32
CA PHE A 138 -7.89 26.07 7.70
C PHE A 138 -8.33 27.33 8.45
N LYS A 139 -7.57 28.43 8.36
CA LYS A 139 -7.95 29.71 8.98
C LYS A 139 -9.24 30.28 8.40
N GLU A 140 -9.40 30.21 7.08
CA GLU A 140 -10.62 30.67 6.41
C GLU A 140 -11.84 29.83 6.81
N ASP A 141 -11.68 28.51 6.99
CA ASP A 141 -12.72 27.61 7.49
C ASP A 141 -13.13 27.93 8.94
N GLU A 142 -12.19 28.31 9.81
CA GLU A 142 -12.48 28.76 11.18
C GLU A 142 -13.32 30.04 11.20
N VAL A 143 -13.04 30.96 10.27
CA VAL A 143 -13.78 32.22 10.12
C VAL A 143 -15.16 31.97 9.50
N HIS A 144 -15.27 31.07 8.52
CA HIS A 144 -16.49 30.79 7.77
C HIS A 144 -17.05 29.39 8.06
N LYS A 145 -17.48 29.13 9.31
CA LYS A 145 -18.07 27.85 9.73
C LYS A 145 -19.21 27.42 8.79
N GLY A 146 -18.90 26.51 7.87
CA GLY A 146 -19.85 25.89 6.93
C GLY A 146 -19.89 26.46 5.50
N GLY A 147 -19.14 27.52 5.17
CA GLY A 147 -19.24 28.22 3.87
C GLY A 147 -18.25 27.78 2.78
N LEU A 148 -17.10 27.22 3.15
CA LEU A 148 -15.97 26.98 2.22
C LEU A 148 -15.83 25.53 1.72
N LYS A 149 -16.93 24.75 1.75
CA LYS A 149 -16.94 23.32 1.36
C LYS A 149 -16.51 22.99 -0.09
N ARG A 150 -16.00 23.93 -0.91
CA ARG A 150 -15.73 23.69 -2.35
C ARG A 150 -14.47 24.36 -2.94
N ALA A 151 -13.46 24.73 -2.15
CA ALA A 151 -12.26 25.37 -2.72
C ALA A 151 -11.13 24.41 -3.13
N ILE A 152 -11.15 23.14 -2.72
CA ILE A 152 -9.98 22.23 -2.88
C ILE A 152 -9.97 21.50 -4.26
N LEU A 153 -11.05 21.52 -5.04
CA LEU A 153 -11.17 20.77 -6.30
C LEU A 153 -11.38 21.70 -7.52
N ARG A 154 -10.41 22.58 -7.77
CA ARG A 154 -10.16 23.12 -9.11
C ARG A 154 -8.65 23.28 -9.30
N ILE A 155 -7.96 22.16 -9.49
CA ILE A 155 -6.59 22.12 -10.01
C ILE A 155 -6.62 21.26 -11.27
#